data_AF-A0A183G356-F1
#
_entry.id   AF-A0A183G356-F1
#
_cell.length_a   1.000
_cell.length_b   1.000
_cell.length_c   1.000
_cell.angle_alpha   90.00
_cell.angle_beta   90.00
_cell.angle_gamma   90.00
#
_symmetry.space_group_name_H-M   'P 1'
#
loop_
_entity.id
_entity.type
_entity.pdbx_description
1 polymer ?
#
loop_
_entity_poly.entity_id
_entity_poly.type
_entity_poly.pdbx_seq_one_letter_code
_entity_poly.pdbx_strand_id
1 'polypeptide(L)'
;MMTMDAYSRHKELINLYYLSHPGATKMLQRDTSKDRTDYDVLKDNHKFLWSEADEAAVSTKYCIIDLTYFKKNKVAMRWRTEAEVRTGKGQFTCGAKKCQVNADLTSWEVNFSYAENGERKNALVKVRLCRQCSEMLNYGSQRRKVEKKRALKRVKKCASSSADGSDKTVSSEEKSDNSKGAFL
;
A
#
# COMPACT_ATOMS: atom_id res chain seq x y z
N MET A 1 30.86 -34.35 53.96
CA MET A 1 30.05 -33.11 54.01
C MET A 1 29.75 -32.73 52.56
N MET A 2 28.53 -32.97 52.06
CA MET A 2 28.20 -32.75 50.64
C MET A 2 28.27 -31.25 50.34
N THR A 3 29.22 -30.82 49.51
CA THR A 3 29.35 -29.42 49.08
C THR A 3 28.21 -29.11 48.11
N MET A 4 27.26 -28.28 48.54
CA MET A 4 26.16 -27.84 47.67
C MET A 4 26.70 -27.08 46.45
N ASP A 5 26.15 -27.39 45.28
CA ASP A 5 26.41 -26.65 44.04
C ASP A 5 26.03 -25.15 44.18
N ALA A 6 26.68 -24.28 43.40
CA ALA A 6 26.48 -22.84 43.43
C ALA A 6 25.01 -22.46 43.21
N TYR A 7 24.32 -23.14 42.29
CA TYR A 7 22.90 -22.92 42.04
C TYR A 7 22.03 -23.36 43.23
N SER A 8 22.35 -24.53 43.80
CA SER A 8 21.58 -25.10 44.93
C SER A 8 21.68 -24.22 46.17
N ARG A 9 22.88 -23.73 46.48
CA ARG A 9 23.13 -22.78 47.57
C ARG A 9 22.44 -21.43 47.35
N HIS A 10 22.44 -20.91 46.13
CA HIS A 10 21.72 -19.67 45.80
C HIS A 10 20.20 -19.82 45.98
N LYS A 11 19.63 -20.94 45.54
CA LYS A 11 18.20 -21.24 45.72
C LYS A 11 17.81 -21.34 47.19
N GLU A 12 18.63 -22.01 48.00
CA GLU A 12 18.43 -22.10 49.45
C GLU A 12 18.47 -20.72 50.12
N LEU A 13 19.46 -19.89 49.77
CA LEU A 13 19.59 -18.52 50.28
C LEU A 13 18.40 -17.63 49.90
N ILE A 14 17.92 -17.70 48.66
CA ILE A 14 16.72 -16.95 48.22
C ILE A 14 15.48 -17.41 48.99
N ASN A 15 15.30 -18.72 49.16
CA ASN A 15 14.15 -19.28 49.87
C ASN A 15 14.17 -18.85 51.35
N LEU A 16 15.32 -18.90 52.01
CA LEU A 16 15.49 -18.41 53.37
C LEU A 16 15.19 -16.91 53.48
N TYR A 17 15.65 -16.11 52.52
CA TYR A 17 15.37 -14.68 52.48
C TYR A 17 13.86 -14.39 52.32
N TYR A 18 13.18 -15.14 51.46
CA TYR A 18 11.73 -15.02 51.23
C TYR A 18 10.90 -15.35 52.49
N LEU A 19 11.28 -16.42 53.21
CA LEU A 19 10.58 -16.85 54.42
C LEU A 19 10.82 -15.91 55.63
N SER A 20 12.02 -15.32 55.71
CA SER A 20 12.41 -14.46 56.83
C SER A 20 11.93 -13.01 56.70
N HIS A 21 11.69 -12.52 55.48
CA HIS A 21 11.30 -11.12 55.23
C HIS A 21 10.01 -11.04 54.39
N PRO A 22 8.82 -11.14 55.01
CA PRO A 22 7.54 -11.00 54.32
C PRO A 22 7.45 -9.64 53.63
N GLY A 23 7.31 -9.64 52.29
CA GLY A 23 7.18 -8.42 51.47
C GLY A 23 8.47 -7.91 50.81
N ALA A 24 9.64 -8.48 51.13
CA ALA A 24 10.91 -8.12 50.51
C ALA A 24 11.02 -8.51 49.02
N THR A 25 10.10 -9.33 48.51
CA THR A 25 10.05 -9.75 47.09
C THR A 25 9.92 -8.57 46.13
N LYS A 26 9.35 -7.43 46.57
CA LYS A 26 9.28 -6.21 45.76
C LYS A 26 10.66 -5.66 45.42
N MET A 27 11.65 -5.83 46.31
CA MET A 27 13.03 -5.38 46.08
C MET A 27 13.81 -6.31 45.15
N LEU A 28 13.36 -7.57 45.00
CA LEU A 28 13.96 -8.56 44.12
C LEU A 28 13.33 -8.56 42.72
N GLN A 29 12.30 -7.75 42.48
CA GLN A 29 11.72 -7.63 41.15
C GLN A 29 12.72 -6.98 40.20
N ARG A 30 13.13 -7.74 39.20
CA ARG A 30 13.93 -7.24 38.08
C ARG A 30 13.16 -6.14 37.35
N ASP A 31 13.83 -5.05 37.04
CA ASP A 31 13.32 -4.01 36.14
C ASP A 31 13.28 -4.55 34.71
N THR A 32 12.07 -4.74 34.16
CA THR A 32 11.84 -5.22 32.80
C THR A 32 11.59 -4.07 31.80
N SER A 33 11.70 -2.80 32.24
CA SER A 33 11.36 -1.64 31.40
C SER A 33 12.27 -1.44 30.18
N LYS A 34 13.49 -1.97 30.23
CA LYS A 34 14.51 -1.89 29.17
C LYS A 34 14.72 -3.20 28.43
N ASP A 35 13.93 -4.23 28.74
CA ASP A 35 14.07 -5.53 28.10
C ASP A 35 13.63 -5.43 26.64
N ARG A 36 14.52 -5.79 25.72
CA ARG A 36 14.22 -5.85 24.29
C ARG A 36 13.24 -6.99 24.06
N THR A 37 12.06 -6.68 23.55
CA THR A 37 11.04 -7.68 23.29
C THR A 37 11.19 -8.26 21.88
N ASP A 38 10.65 -9.46 21.66
CA ASP A 38 10.56 -10.05 20.31
C ASP A 38 9.83 -9.11 19.34
N TYR A 39 8.88 -8.31 19.84
CA TYR A 39 8.21 -7.28 19.07
C TYR A 39 9.18 -6.21 18.56
N ASP A 40 10.14 -5.76 19.37
CA ASP A 40 11.15 -4.79 18.95
C ASP A 40 12.07 -5.38 17.89
N VAL A 41 12.48 -6.64 18.06
CA VAL A 41 13.30 -7.35 17.07
C VAL A 41 12.57 -7.49 15.73
N LEU A 42 11.27 -7.83 15.76
CA LEU A 42 10.44 -7.92 14.57
C LEU A 42 10.26 -6.54 13.91
N LYS A 43 10.03 -5.50 14.71
CA LYS A 43 9.89 -4.13 14.21
C LYS A 43 11.17 -3.61 13.57
N ASP A 44 12.34 -3.99 14.06
CA ASP A 44 13.61 -3.56 13.48
C ASP A 44 13.94 -4.31 12.18
N ASN A 45 13.56 -5.59 12.09
CA ASN A 45 13.98 -6.48 11.00
C ASN A 45 12.88 -6.82 9.99
N HIS A 46 11.68 -6.24 10.11
CA HIS A 46 10.60 -6.53 9.17
C HIS A 46 10.99 -6.10 7.75
N LYS A 47 11.01 -7.06 6.83
CA LYS A 47 11.16 -6.84 5.39
C LYS A 47 9.95 -7.43 4.67
N PHE A 48 9.35 -6.61 3.82
CA PHE A 48 8.26 -6.97 2.93
C PHE A 48 8.79 -7.79 1.74
N LEU A 49 9.97 -7.44 1.21
CA LEU A 49 10.70 -8.19 0.18
C LEU A 49 12.12 -8.51 0.68
N TRP A 50 12.48 -9.80 0.70
CA TRP A 50 13.76 -10.26 1.27
C TRP A 50 14.90 -10.28 0.25
N SER A 51 14.59 -10.45 -1.04
CA SER A 51 15.56 -10.45 -2.16
C SER A 51 14.93 -10.08 -3.51
N GLU A 52 15.77 -9.73 -4.50
CA GLU A 52 15.33 -9.51 -5.91
C GLU A 52 14.70 -10.78 -6.52
N ALA A 53 15.13 -11.97 -6.08
CA ALA A 53 14.50 -13.23 -6.49
C ALA A 53 13.04 -13.34 -5.98
N ASP A 54 12.72 -12.72 -4.85
CA ASP A 54 11.35 -12.68 -4.32
C ASP A 54 10.44 -11.75 -5.13
N GLU A 55 10.99 -10.74 -5.82
CA GLU A 55 10.20 -9.91 -6.75
C GLU A 55 9.67 -10.75 -7.92
N ALA A 56 10.47 -11.69 -8.42
CA ALA A 56 10.02 -12.64 -9.43
C ALA A 56 8.98 -13.62 -8.86
N ALA A 57 9.14 -14.09 -7.62
CA ALA A 57 8.16 -14.95 -6.96
C ALA A 57 6.84 -14.23 -6.67
N VAL A 58 6.85 -12.91 -6.46
CA VAL A 58 5.65 -12.08 -6.29
C VAL A 58 4.74 -12.14 -7.52
N SER A 59 5.30 -12.26 -8.73
CA SER A 59 4.50 -12.34 -9.97
C SER A 59 3.53 -13.53 -10.00
N THR A 60 3.86 -14.60 -9.27
CA THR A 60 3.02 -15.81 -9.12
C THR A 60 1.97 -15.68 -8.02
N LYS A 61 2.09 -14.68 -7.15
CA LYS A 61 1.28 -14.51 -5.94
C LYS A 61 0.24 -13.42 -6.14
N TYR A 62 -1.03 -13.81 -6.15
CA TYR A 62 -2.16 -12.86 -6.17
C TYR A 62 -2.40 -12.24 -4.79
N CYS A 63 -2.71 -10.94 -4.77
CA CYS A 63 -3.14 -10.21 -3.57
C CYS A 63 -4.66 -10.12 -3.44
N ILE A 64 -5.12 -9.88 -2.22
CA ILE A 64 -6.50 -9.50 -1.92
C ILE A 64 -6.60 -8.00 -1.69
N ILE A 65 -7.69 -7.43 -2.18
CA ILE A 65 -7.93 -6.00 -2.16
C ILE A 65 -9.20 -5.68 -1.36
N ASP A 66 -9.15 -4.61 -0.57
CA ASP A 66 -10.30 -4.04 0.10
C ASP A 66 -10.71 -2.75 -0.61
N LEU A 67 -11.86 -2.82 -1.27
CA LEU A 67 -12.45 -1.72 -2.04
C LEU A 67 -13.51 -0.96 -1.24
N THR A 68 -13.63 -1.16 0.08
CA THR A 68 -14.67 -0.48 0.90
C THR A 68 -14.64 1.03 0.80
N TYR A 69 -13.46 1.64 0.74
CA TYR A 69 -13.28 3.10 0.69
C TYR A 69 -12.92 3.63 -0.70
N PHE A 70 -13.25 2.89 -1.77
CA PHE A 70 -12.93 3.25 -3.15
C PHE A 70 -13.45 4.64 -3.56
N LYS A 71 -14.60 5.08 -3.01
CA LYS A 71 -15.17 6.42 -3.26
C LYS A 71 -14.23 7.55 -2.82
N LYS A 72 -13.43 7.33 -1.77
CA LYS A 72 -12.40 8.24 -1.27
C LYS A 72 -11.04 8.02 -1.96
N ASN A 73 -11.00 7.19 -3.01
CA ASN A 73 -9.78 6.76 -3.69
C ASN A 73 -8.76 6.10 -2.75
N LYS A 74 -9.24 5.48 -1.66
CA LYS A 74 -8.43 4.72 -0.71
C LYS A 74 -8.68 3.25 -0.93
N VAL A 75 -7.60 2.51 -1.15
CA VAL A 75 -7.62 1.09 -1.41
C VAL A 75 -6.59 0.45 -0.49
N ALA A 76 -6.96 -0.63 0.18
CA ALA A 76 -6.05 -1.41 0.99
C ALA A 76 -5.84 -2.77 0.34
N MET A 77 -4.70 -3.38 0.55
CA MET A 77 -4.38 -4.69 0.01
C MET A 77 -3.56 -5.49 1.01
N ARG A 78 -3.66 -6.82 0.88
CA ARG A 78 -2.87 -7.77 1.68
C ARG A 78 -2.60 -9.04 0.89
N TRP A 79 -1.59 -9.78 1.32
CA TRP A 79 -1.36 -11.13 0.84
C TRP A 79 -2.51 -12.07 1.26
N ARG A 80 -2.70 -13.12 0.46
CA ARG A 80 -3.69 -14.16 0.73
C ARG A 80 -3.26 -14.99 1.94
N THR A 81 -4.23 -15.44 2.72
CA THR A 81 -3.99 -16.45 3.76
C THR A 81 -4.05 -17.86 3.17
N GLU A 82 -3.51 -18.84 3.89
CA GLU A 82 -3.54 -20.24 3.48
C GLU A 82 -4.96 -20.74 3.12
N ALA A 83 -5.95 -20.42 3.96
CA ALA A 83 -7.34 -20.77 3.71
C ALA A 83 -7.88 -20.19 2.40
N GLU A 84 -7.51 -18.95 2.06
CA GLU A 84 -7.91 -18.28 0.82
C GLU A 84 -7.23 -18.88 -0.40
N VAL A 85 -5.96 -19.28 -0.26
CA VAL A 85 -5.22 -19.99 -1.31
C VAL A 85 -5.87 -21.34 -1.60
N ARG A 86 -6.19 -22.11 -0.56
CA ARG A 86 -6.87 -23.41 -0.70
C ARG A 86 -8.26 -23.28 -1.33
N THR A 87 -8.97 -22.19 -1.03
CA THR A 87 -10.27 -21.87 -1.65
C THR A 87 -10.13 -21.34 -3.09
N GLY A 88 -8.94 -20.93 -3.52
CA GLY A 88 -8.72 -20.33 -4.84
C GLY A 88 -9.09 -18.84 -4.94
N LYS A 89 -9.29 -18.15 -3.80
CA LYS A 89 -9.67 -16.74 -3.78
C LYS A 89 -8.55 -15.87 -4.37
N GLY A 90 -8.90 -14.90 -5.21
CA GLY A 90 -7.96 -14.03 -5.92
C GLY A 90 -7.32 -14.64 -7.18
N GLN A 91 -7.44 -15.96 -7.39
CA GLN A 91 -6.97 -16.63 -8.61
C GLN A 91 -8.16 -17.11 -9.48
N PHE A 92 -9.09 -17.86 -8.90
CA PHE A 92 -10.30 -18.35 -9.56
C PHE A 92 -11.55 -17.57 -9.13
N THR A 93 -11.48 -16.88 -7.99
CA THR A 93 -12.51 -15.98 -7.48
C THR A 93 -11.99 -14.55 -7.43
N CYS A 94 -12.90 -13.58 -7.46
CA CYS A 94 -12.56 -12.17 -7.31
C CYS A 94 -11.70 -11.94 -6.04
N GLY A 95 -10.61 -11.20 -6.20
CA GLY A 95 -9.68 -10.84 -5.13
C GLY A 95 -10.20 -9.75 -4.20
N ALA A 96 -11.41 -9.21 -4.42
CA ALA A 96 -12.00 -8.26 -3.49
C ALA A 96 -12.49 -8.96 -2.22
N LYS A 97 -12.14 -8.42 -1.05
CA LYS A 97 -12.44 -9.01 0.26
C LYS A 97 -13.91 -9.44 0.42
N LYS A 98 -14.84 -8.59 -0.02
CA LYS A 98 -16.30 -8.75 0.10
C LYS A 98 -16.98 -9.36 -1.15
N CYS A 99 -16.22 -9.78 -2.15
CA CYS A 99 -16.78 -10.35 -3.39
C CYS A 99 -16.50 -11.85 -3.46
N GLN A 100 -17.44 -12.60 -4.01
CA GLN A 100 -17.36 -14.06 -4.22
C GLN A 100 -17.64 -14.44 -5.70
N VAL A 101 -17.62 -13.48 -6.61
CA VAL A 101 -17.88 -13.72 -8.04
C VAL A 101 -16.69 -14.44 -8.66
N ASN A 102 -16.99 -15.49 -9.45
CA ASN A 102 -16.01 -16.30 -10.18
C ASN A 102 -16.04 -16.07 -11.70
N ALA A 103 -16.95 -15.23 -12.20
CA ALA A 103 -17.11 -14.93 -13.62
C ALA A 103 -16.35 -13.63 -14.02
N ASP A 104 -15.90 -13.58 -15.28
CA ASP A 104 -15.30 -12.40 -15.94
C ASP A 104 -14.20 -11.69 -15.12
N LEU A 105 -13.19 -12.48 -14.76
CA LEU A 105 -12.07 -12.07 -13.92
C LEU A 105 -10.93 -11.49 -14.76
N THR A 106 -10.67 -10.21 -14.58
CA THR A 106 -9.57 -9.45 -15.19
C THR A 106 -8.39 -9.34 -14.25
N SER A 107 -7.17 -9.47 -14.78
CA SER A 107 -5.94 -9.29 -14.00
C SER A 107 -5.48 -7.85 -14.08
N TRP A 108 -5.14 -7.26 -12.94
CA TRP A 108 -4.65 -5.90 -12.79
C TRP A 108 -3.29 -5.92 -12.08
N GLU A 109 -2.42 -5.03 -12.51
CA GLU A 109 -1.16 -4.74 -11.83
C GLU A 109 -1.32 -3.39 -11.13
N VAL A 110 -1.18 -3.41 -9.81
CA VAL A 110 -1.43 -2.25 -8.95
C VAL A 110 -0.15 -1.92 -8.22
N ASN A 111 0.22 -0.63 -8.23
CA ASN A 111 1.34 -0.14 -7.45
C ASN A 111 0.98 -0.13 -5.95
N PHE A 112 1.74 -0.87 -5.15
CA PHE A 112 1.64 -0.92 -3.71
C PHE A 112 2.79 -0.12 -3.10
N SER A 113 2.46 1.05 -2.55
CA SER A 113 3.43 1.84 -1.78
C SER A 113 3.42 1.39 -0.32
N TYR A 114 4.57 1.01 0.21
CA TYR A 114 4.77 0.67 1.62
C TYR A 114 5.97 1.45 2.19
N ALA A 115 6.04 1.57 3.51
CA ALA A 115 7.15 2.22 4.18
C ALA A 115 7.94 1.17 4.95
N GLU A 116 9.25 1.09 4.69
CA GLU A 116 10.20 0.28 5.45
C GLU A 116 11.27 1.20 6.01
N ASN A 117 11.54 1.12 7.31
CA ASN A 117 12.59 1.90 7.98
C ASN A 117 12.55 3.42 7.68
N GLY A 118 11.36 3.98 7.46
CA GLY A 118 11.16 5.40 7.12
C GLY A 118 11.25 5.74 5.63
N GLU A 119 11.65 4.80 4.79
CA GLU A 119 11.72 4.97 3.34
C GLU A 119 10.46 4.45 2.65
N ARG A 120 9.95 5.23 1.69
CA ARG A 120 8.78 4.84 0.89
C ARG A 120 9.23 4.01 -0.29
N LYS A 121 8.88 2.73 -0.28
CA LYS A 121 9.10 1.78 -1.36
C LYS A 121 7.80 1.51 -2.11
N ASN A 122 7.93 1.09 -3.36
CA ASN A 122 6.82 0.76 -4.24
C ASN A 122 7.06 -0.63 -4.82
N ALA A 123 6.04 -1.48 -4.84
CA ALA A 123 6.08 -2.79 -5.48
C ALA A 123 4.85 -2.97 -6.36
N LEU A 124 5.02 -3.57 -7.53
CA LEU A 124 3.90 -3.91 -8.41
C LEU A 124 3.30 -5.25 -7.97
N VAL A 125 2.03 -5.26 -7.61
CA VAL A 125 1.32 -6.48 -7.19
C VAL A 125 0.20 -6.84 -8.15
N LYS A 126 -0.02 -8.14 -8.33
CA LYS A 126 -1.05 -8.67 -9.22
C LYS A 126 -2.34 -8.98 -8.46
N VAL A 127 -3.47 -8.50 -8.98
CA VAL A 127 -4.81 -8.71 -8.41
C VAL A 127 -5.77 -9.14 -9.50
N ARG A 128 -6.62 -10.14 -9.24
CA ARG A 128 -7.67 -10.56 -10.17
C ARG A 128 -9.03 -10.09 -9.69
N LEU A 129 -9.79 -9.36 -10.51
CA LEU A 129 -11.06 -8.73 -10.13
C LEU A 129 -12.15 -8.95 -11.18
N CYS A 130 -13.40 -9.09 -10.74
CA CYS A 130 -14.55 -9.06 -11.62
C CYS A 130 -14.77 -7.64 -12.19
N ARG A 131 -15.62 -7.53 -13.22
CA ARG A 131 -15.94 -6.24 -13.87
C ARG A 131 -16.33 -5.13 -12.89
N GLN A 132 -17.23 -5.40 -11.94
CA GLN A 132 -17.68 -4.40 -10.97
C GLN A 132 -16.55 -3.91 -10.06
N CYS A 133 -15.73 -4.84 -9.54
CA CYS A 133 -14.60 -4.48 -8.68
C CYS A 133 -13.48 -3.75 -9.45
N SER A 134 -13.29 -4.09 -10.73
CA SER A 134 -12.37 -3.38 -11.62
C SER A 134 -12.80 -1.90 -11.84
N GLU A 135 -14.10 -1.65 -12.01
CA GLU A 135 -14.63 -0.29 -12.11
C GLU A 135 -14.42 0.49 -10.80
N MET A 136 -14.63 -0.16 -9.64
CA MET A 136 -14.38 0.44 -8.33
C MET A 136 -12.90 0.80 -8.12
N LEU A 137 -11.97 -0.05 -8.58
CA LEU A 137 -10.54 0.22 -8.51
C LEU A 137 -10.16 1.47 -9.34
N ASN A 138 -10.78 1.62 -10.52
CA ASN A 138 -10.52 2.73 -11.44
C ASN A 138 -11.34 4.00 -11.16
N TYR A 139 -12.15 4.03 -10.10
CA TYR A 139 -13.11 5.10 -9.81
C TYR A 139 -12.48 6.50 -9.81
N GLY A 140 -11.29 6.68 -9.21
CA GLY A 140 -10.60 7.97 -9.19
C GLY A 140 -10.10 8.43 -10.57
N SER A 141 -9.62 7.49 -11.39
CA SER A 141 -9.17 7.79 -12.76
C SER A 141 -10.34 8.20 -13.66
N GLN A 142 -11.49 7.55 -13.49
CA GLN A 142 -12.71 7.85 -14.22
C GLN A 142 -13.28 9.22 -13.82
N ARG A 143 -13.29 9.55 -12.52
CA ARG A 143 -13.67 10.90 -12.05
C ARG A 143 -12.78 11.99 -12.64
N ARG A 144 -11.45 11.82 -12.60
CA ARG A 144 -10.50 12.79 -13.19
C ARG A 144 -10.67 12.94 -14.70
N LYS A 145 -10.94 11.85 -15.44
CA LYS A 145 -11.22 11.91 -16.90
C LYS A 145 -12.50 12.70 -17.20
N VAL A 146 -13.57 12.48 -16.44
CA VAL A 146 -14.85 13.19 -16.61
C VAL A 146 -14.69 14.67 -16.29
N GLU A 147 -13.97 15.01 -15.23
CA GLU A 147 -13.71 16.39 -14.83
C GLU A 147 -12.88 17.14 -15.87
N LYS A 148 -11.79 16.54 -16.39
CA LYS A 148 -11.01 17.09 -17.51
C LYS A 148 -11.87 17.32 -18.76
N LYS A 149 -12.73 16.36 -19.13
CA LYS A 149 -13.66 16.53 -20.27
C LYS A 149 -14.66 17.68 -20.05
N ARG A 150 -15.16 17.87 -18.83
CA ARG A 150 -16.05 19.00 -18.48
C ARG A 150 -15.31 20.34 -18.54
N ALA A 151 -14.06 20.40 -18.04
CA ALA A 151 -13.23 21.60 -18.13
C ALA A 151 -12.94 21.98 -19.59
N LEU A 152 -12.53 21.01 -20.43
CA LEU A 152 -12.30 21.24 -21.86
C LEU A 152 -13.55 21.71 -22.60
N LYS A 153 -14.74 21.17 -22.28
CA LYS A 153 -16.01 21.65 -22.85
C LYS A 153 -16.33 23.09 -22.42
N ARG A 154 -16.05 23.48 -21.18
CA ARG A 154 -16.25 24.87 -20.70
C ARG A 154 -15.33 25.84 -21.43
N VAL A 155 -14.05 25.50 -21.58
CA VAL A 155 -13.08 26.33 -22.33
C VAL A 155 -13.50 26.48 -23.79
N LYS A 156 -13.93 25.39 -24.44
CA LYS A 156 -14.38 25.43 -25.85
C LYS A 156 -15.65 26.26 -26.03
N LYS A 157 -16.58 26.23 -25.07
CA LYS A 157 -17.81 27.04 -25.08
C LYS A 157 -17.51 28.54 -24.90
N CYS A 158 -16.57 28.90 -24.04
CA CYS A 158 -16.13 30.29 -23.85
C CYS A 158 -15.37 30.83 -25.07
N ALA A 159 -14.57 29.99 -25.75
CA ALA A 159 -13.88 30.38 -26.99
C ALA A 159 -14.86 30.59 -28.16
N SER A 160 -15.94 29.79 -28.25
CA SER A 160 -16.95 29.95 -29.30
C SER A 160 -17.90 31.14 -29.08
N SER A 161 -18.07 31.62 -27.84
CA SER A 161 -18.91 32.80 -27.55
C SER A 161 -18.21 34.14 -27.77
N SER A 162 -16.90 34.14 -28.03
CA SER A 162 -16.11 35.35 -28.29
C SER A 162 -15.81 35.56 -29.78
N ALA A 163 -16.30 34.69 -30.66
CA ALA A 163 -16.04 34.73 -32.11
C ALA A 163 -17.27 35.16 -32.95
N ASP A 164 -18.38 35.54 -32.32
CA ASP A 164 -19.59 36.00 -33.01
C ASP A 164 -19.78 37.50 -32.74
N GLY A 165 -19.07 38.32 -33.52
CA GLY A 165 -19.00 39.77 -33.37
C GLY A 165 -18.25 40.47 -34.51
N SER A 166 -18.90 40.54 -35.67
CA SER A 166 -18.75 41.53 -36.77
C SER A 166 -17.56 41.46 -37.77
N ASP A 167 -17.94 41.77 -39.02
CA ASP A 167 -17.34 41.51 -40.34
C ASP A 167 -16.80 42.81 -40.99
N LYS A 168 -15.66 42.67 -41.71
CA LYS A 168 -15.09 43.42 -42.87
C LYS A 168 -14.82 44.94 -42.88
N THR A 169 -13.58 45.29 -43.28
CA THR A 169 -13.26 46.23 -44.38
C THR A 169 -11.85 45.93 -44.96
N VAL A 170 -11.57 46.42 -46.18
CA VAL A 170 -10.77 45.79 -47.28
C VAL A 170 -9.42 46.49 -47.60
N SER A 171 -8.48 45.74 -48.22
CA SER A 171 -7.28 46.10 -49.05
C SER A 171 -6.10 46.80 -48.37
N SER A 172 -4.80 46.64 -48.70
CA SER A 172 -4.04 46.16 -49.90
C SER A 172 -2.54 45.97 -49.52
N GLU A 173 -1.81 45.09 -50.25
CA GLU A 173 -0.35 45.11 -50.67
C GLU A 173 0.75 45.58 -49.67
N GLU A 174 1.98 45.04 -49.49
CA GLU A 174 2.95 44.23 -50.24
C GLU A 174 3.94 43.47 -49.29
N LYS A 175 4.53 42.37 -49.83
CA LYS A 175 5.92 41.82 -49.77
C LYS A 175 6.78 41.70 -48.48
N SER A 176 7.50 40.54 -48.50
CA SER A 176 8.85 40.23 -47.96
C SER A 176 8.96 40.12 -46.42
N ASP A 177 9.79 39.28 -45.80
CA ASP A 177 10.90 38.46 -46.26
C ASP A 177 11.17 37.33 -45.22
N ASN A 178 11.81 36.29 -45.73
CA ASN A 178 12.68 35.29 -45.11
C ASN A 178 12.92 35.29 -43.57
N SER A 179 12.78 34.11 -42.94
CA SER A 179 13.92 33.32 -42.39
C SER A 179 13.65 32.56 -41.08
N LYS A 180 14.04 31.28 -41.11
CA LYS A 180 14.72 30.48 -40.08
C LYS A 180 14.12 30.35 -38.66
N GLY A 181 14.01 29.09 -38.22
CA GLY A 181 14.15 28.78 -36.80
C GLY A 181 13.48 27.50 -36.31
N ALA A 182 13.75 26.36 -36.94
CA ALA A 182 13.56 25.07 -36.26
C ALA A 182 14.75 24.86 -35.33
N PHE A 183 14.53 24.80 -34.02
CA PHE A 183 15.50 24.20 -33.10
C PHE A 183 14.77 23.54 -31.92
N LEU A 184 14.92 22.21 -31.91
CA LEU A 184 14.98 21.23 -30.80
C LEU A 184 14.06 21.38 -29.58
#